data_AF-A0A5C6TQN7-F1
#
_entry.id   AF-A0A5C6TQN7-F1
#
_cell.length_a   1.000
_cell.length_b   1.000
_cell.length_c   1.000
_cell.angle_alpha   90.00
_cell.angle_beta   90.00
_cell.angle_gamma   90.00
#
_symmetry.space_group_name_H-M   'P 1'
#
loop_
_entity.id
_entity.type
_entity.pdbx_description
1 polymer ?
#
loop_
_entity_poly.entity_id
_entity_poly.type
_entity_poly.pdbx_seq_one_letter_code
_entity_poly.pdbx_strand_id
1 'polypeptide(L)'
;MRWIALLLAAALAETASSATPPPPIPPQPENLAFAVAMLEEHPFVNLELATYADWHARELTNNMLHNVGIRPGSRRWSRHHDILQGYLRADLMQRSVTNQRRFIECVAMPYAYLSMEQLTRIRDFLRTDAGLRLWNIMRVQQSDALRLDCARRALGNIDALMEAGWRAIGVTPPVVPQAPLVP
;
A
#
# COMPACT_ATOMS: atom_id res chain seq x y z
N MET A 1 -8.77 -40.42 31.24
CA MET A 1 -9.28 -39.14 31.79
C MET A 1 -8.11 -38.27 32.23
N ARG A 2 -7.65 -37.35 31.37
CA ARG A 2 -6.62 -36.31 31.67
C ARG A 2 -6.87 -35.12 30.74
N TRP A 3 -7.90 -34.33 31.03
CA TRP A 3 -8.20 -33.08 30.28
C TRP A 3 -8.58 -31.90 31.19
N ILE A 4 -8.45 -32.04 32.52
CA ILE A 4 -8.90 -31.00 33.45
C ILE A 4 -7.73 -30.10 33.91
N ALA A 5 -6.47 -30.55 33.81
CA ALA A 5 -5.32 -29.78 34.31
C ALA A 5 -4.87 -28.64 33.37
N LEU A 6 -5.25 -28.64 32.09
CA LEU A 6 -4.86 -27.60 31.12
C LEU A 6 -5.80 -26.38 31.11
N LEU A 7 -6.99 -26.48 31.72
CA LEU A 7 -7.95 -25.38 31.75
C LEU A 7 -7.78 -24.45 32.96
N LEU A 8 -7.07 -24.86 34.02
CA LEU A 8 -6.82 -24.00 35.18
C LEU A 8 -5.63 -23.03 35.03
N ALA A 9 -4.69 -23.29 34.09
CA ALA A 9 -3.59 -22.36 33.83
C ALA A 9 -4.03 -21.13 33.02
N ALA A 10 -5.10 -21.27 32.21
CA ALA A 10 -5.70 -20.14 31.48
C ALA A 10 -6.54 -19.25 32.41
N ALA A 11 -7.19 -19.82 33.44
CA ALA A 11 -8.07 -19.09 34.36
C ALA A 11 -7.34 -18.28 35.45
N LEU A 12 -6.02 -18.45 35.61
CA LEU A 12 -5.23 -17.73 36.62
C LEU A 12 -4.37 -16.59 36.05
N ALA A 13 -4.34 -16.41 34.72
CA ALA A 13 -3.63 -15.30 34.08
C ALA A 13 -4.53 -14.09 33.76
N GLU A 14 -5.85 -14.19 33.99
CA GLU A 14 -6.85 -13.18 33.61
C GLU A 14 -6.91 -11.95 34.54
N THR A 15 -5.97 -11.78 35.47
CA THR A 15 -5.92 -10.58 36.35
C THR A 15 -4.64 -9.77 36.25
N ALA A 16 -3.72 -10.10 35.33
CA ALA A 16 -2.57 -9.24 35.05
C ALA A 16 -2.86 -8.32 33.86
N SER A 17 -3.49 -7.19 34.17
CA SER A 17 -3.44 -5.93 33.42
C SER A 17 -3.54 -6.02 31.89
N SER A 18 -4.72 -5.68 31.38
CA SER A 18 -4.96 -5.19 30.02
C SER A 18 -4.19 -3.89 29.74
N ALA A 19 -2.87 -3.90 29.90
CA ALA A 19 -2.03 -2.91 29.29
C ALA A 19 -1.91 -3.30 27.82
N THR A 20 -2.60 -2.57 26.95
CA THR A 20 -2.29 -2.53 25.52
C THR A 20 -0.76 -2.46 25.42
N PRO A 21 -0.09 -3.34 24.65
CA PRO A 21 1.37 -3.29 24.53
C PRO A 21 1.76 -1.85 24.17
N PRO A 22 2.78 -1.28 24.85
CA PRO A 22 3.18 0.09 24.57
C PRO A 22 3.41 0.26 23.07
N PRO A 23 3.01 1.39 22.49
CA PRO A 23 3.19 1.61 21.06
C PRO A 23 4.68 1.42 20.72
N PRO A 24 5.00 0.82 19.56
CA PRO A 24 6.39 0.69 19.15
C PRO A 24 7.05 2.07 19.17
N ILE A 25 8.22 2.14 19.80
CA ILE A 25 9.01 3.37 19.91
C ILE A 25 9.26 3.87 18.47
N PRO A 26 8.95 5.13 18.13
CA PRO A 26 9.22 5.63 16.80
C PRO A 26 10.73 5.54 16.50
N PRO A 27 11.12 5.23 15.25
CA PRO A 27 12.53 5.15 14.91
C PRO A 27 13.21 6.51 15.08
N GLN A 28 14.53 6.47 15.29
CA GLN A 28 15.34 7.68 15.36
C GLN A 28 15.23 8.46 14.02
N PRO A 29 14.96 9.78 14.05
CA PRO A 29 14.80 10.59 12.84
C PRO A 29 15.98 10.49 11.87
N GLU A 30 17.21 10.38 12.40
CA GLU A 30 18.45 10.21 11.63
C GLU A 30 18.48 8.88 10.87
N ASN A 31 18.02 7.79 11.48
CA ASN A 31 17.96 6.49 10.83
C ASN A 31 16.90 6.47 9.72
N LEU A 32 15.76 7.12 9.96
CA LEU A 32 14.71 7.26 8.94
C LEU A 32 15.21 8.10 7.75
N ALA A 33 15.84 9.24 8.01
CA ALA A 33 16.40 10.09 6.96
C ALA A 33 17.45 9.34 6.13
N PHE A 34 18.33 8.57 6.78
CA PHE A 34 19.31 7.76 6.08
C PHE A 34 18.66 6.62 5.28
N ALA A 35 17.69 5.91 5.85
CA ALA A 35 16.97 4.84 5.17
C ALA A 35 16.25 5.37 3.91
N VAL A 36 15.63 6.55 4.00
CA VAL A 36 15.00 7.20 2.85
C VAL A 36 16.02 7.54 1.78
N ALA A 37 17.14 8.17 2.14
CA ALA A 37 18.19 8.50 1.18
C ALA A 37 18.79 7.25 0.50
N MET A 38 19.01 6.18 1.29
CA MET A 38 19.45 4.88 0.77
C MET A 38 18.46 4.32 -0.25
N LEU A 39 17.16 4.40 -0.01
CA LEU A 39 16.15 3.95 -0.97
C LEU A 39 16.11 4.83 -2.22
N GLU A 40 16.17 6.16 -2.05
CA GLU A 40 16.14 7.14 -3.16
C GLU A 40 17.30 6.98 -4.15
N GLU A 41 18.45 6.45 -3.71
CA GLU A 41 19.57 6.08 -4.58
C GLU A 41 19.23 4.97 -5.57
N HIS A 42 18.16 4.20 -5.33
CA HIS A 42 17.76 3.12 -6.22
C HIS A 42 16.74 3.61 -7.27
N PRO A 43 17.01 3.40 -8.58
CA PRO A 43 16.23 4.01 -9.66
C PRO A 43 14.76 3.59 -9.69
N PHE A 44 14.42 2.45 -9.10
CA PHE A 44 13.07 1.91 -9.16
C PHE A 44 12.13 2.47 -8.09
N VAL A 45 12.63 2.87 -6.91
CA VAL A 45 11.75 3.31 -5.81
C VAL A 45 10.96 4.57 -6.21
N ASN A 46 11.59 5.43 -7.02
CA ASN A 46 11.00 6.68 -7.52
C ASN A 46 9.91 6.45 -8.58
N LEU A 47 9.80 5.22 -9.11
CA LEU A 47 8.82 4.83 -10.11
C LEU A 47 7.74 3.89 -9.55
N GLU A 48 7.93 3.32 -8.36
CA GLU A 48 7.01 2.33 -7.78
C GLU A 48 5.61 2.90 -7.55
N LEU A 49 5.49 4.10 -6.96
CA LEU A 49 4.18 4.69 -6.71
C LEU A 49 3.45 5.07 -8.01
N ALA A 50 4.18 5.59 -9.00
CA ALA A 50 3.62 5.88 -10.32
C ALA A 50 3.16 4.61 -11.05
N THR A 51 3.94 3.53 -10.95
CA THR A 51 3.58 2.22 -11.50
C THR A 51 2.33 1.67 -10.82
N TYR A 52 2.25 1.77 -9.49
CA TYR A 52 1.08 1.39 -8.72
C TYR A 52 -0.14 2.23 -9.10
N ALA A 53 0.00 3.55 -9.21
CA ALA A 53 -1.07 4.46 -9.61
C ALA A 53 -1.66 4.11 -10.99
N ASP A 54 -0.80 3.82 -11.98
CA ASP A 54 -1.26 3.40 -13.31
C ASP A 54 -1.98 2.05 -13.28
N TRP A 55 -1.42 1.06 -12.58
CA TRP A 55 -2.06 -0.24 -12.42
C TRP A 55 -3.41 -0.13 -11.69
N HIS A 56 -3.45 0.64 -10.60
CA HIS A 56 -4.65 0.81 -9.77
C HIS A 56 -5.75 1.57 -10.51
N ALA A 57 -5.41 2.56 -11.34
CA ALA A 57 -6.39 3.21 -12.21
C ALA A 57 -7.10 2.22 -13.15
N ARG A 58 -6.34 1.27 -13.73
CA ARG A 58 -6.90 0.21 -14.60
C ARG A 58 -7.77 -0.74 -13.81
N GLU A 59 -7.32 -1.17 -12.64
CA GLU A 59 -8.06 -2.06 -11.74
C GLU A 59 -9.40 -1.43 -11.33
N LEU A 60 -9.38 -0.18 -10.85
CA LEU A 60 -10.57 0.56 -10.48
C LEU A 60 -11.53 0.74 -11.65
N THR A 61 -11.01 1.08 -12.84
CA THR A 61 -11.84 1.20 -14.05
C THR A 61 -12.57 -0.11 -14.34
N ASN A 62 -11.86 -1.24 -14.33
CA ASN A 62 -12.45 -2.55 -14.59
C ASN A 62 -13.50 -2.92 -13.54
N ASN A 63 -13.19 -2.71 -12.26
CA ASN A 63 -14.11 -2.99 -11.16
C ASN A 63 -15.37 -2.12 -11.24
N MET A 64 -15.21 -0.83 -11.53
CA MET A 64 -16.34 0.08 -11.74
C MET A 64 -17.22 -0.45 -12.88
N LEU A 65 -16.69 -0.63 -14.09
CA LEU A 65 -17.50 -1.10 -15.21
C LEU A 65 -18.19 -2.46 -14.95
N HIS A 66 -17.51 -3.36 -14.25
CA HIS A 66 -18.07 -4.63 -13.83
C HIS A 66 -19.25 -4.46 -12.86
N ASN A 67 -19.12 -3.59 -11.85
CA ASN A 67 -20.13 -3.37 -10.80
C ASN A 67 -21.46 -2.83 -11.34
N VAL A 68 -21.45 -2.20 -12.52
CA VAL A 68 -22.66 -1.69 -13.20
C VAL A 68 -23.08 -2.57 -14.38
N GLY A 69 -22.53 -3.78 -14.48
CA GLY A 69 -22.92 -4.78 -15.48
C GLY A 69 -22.48 -4.46 -16.91
N ILE A 70 -21.50 -3.57 -17.12
CA ILE A 70 -20.97 -3.30 -18.45
C ILE A 70 -20.02 -4.45 -18.83
N ARG A 71 -20.40 -5.23 -19.84
CA ARG A 71 -19.64 -6.43 -20.26
C ARG A 71 -18.33 -6.06 -20.96
N PRO A 72 -17.18 -6.68 -20.59
CA PRO A 72 -15.92 -6.54 -21.30
C PRO A 72 -16.06 -6.79 -22.82
N GLY A 73 -15.41 -5.95 -23.62
CA GLY A 73 -15.42 -6.04 -25.09
C GLY A 73 -16.68 -5.49 -25.78
N SER A 74 -17.70 -5.04 -25.04
CA SER A 74 -18.84 -4.34 -25.64
C SER A 74 -18.46 -2.92 -26.10
N ARG A 75 -19.23 -2.34 -27.04
CA ARG A 75 -19.04 -0.93 -27.45
C ARG A 75 -19.15 0.05 -26.27
N ARG A 76 -20.03 -0.25 -25.30
CA ARG A 76 -20.16 0.53 -24.06
C ARG A 76 -18.92 0.41 -23.19
N TRP A 77 -18.33 -0.79 -23.10
CA TRP A 77 -17.08 -1.01 -22.38
C TRP A 77 -15.96 -0.11 -22.90
N SER A 78 -15.60 -0.20 -24.18
CA SER A 78 -14.49 0.60 -24.72
C SER A 78 -14.70 2.10 -24.50
N ARG A 79 -15.92 2.60 -24.77
CA ARG A 79 -16.24 4.02 -24.59
C ARG A 79 -16.05 4.48 -23.15
N HIS A 80 -16.58 3.73 -22.18
CA HIS A 80 -16.53 4.13 -20.77
C HIS A 80 -15.17 3.84 -20.13
N HIS A 81 -14.48 2.79 -20.59
CA HIS A 81 -13.15 2.42 -20.13
C HIS A 81 -12.14 3.52 -20.43
N ASP A 82 -12.09 4.05 -21.66
CA ASP A 82 -11.12 5.09 -22.01
C ASP A 82 -11.35 6.38 -21.20
N ILE A 83 -12.61 6.76 -20.98
CA ILE A 83 -12.99 7.94 -20.19
C ILE A 83 -12.61 7.74 -18.72
N LEU A 84 -13.04 6.64 -18.10
CA LEU A 84 -12.74 6.33 -16.70
C LEU A 84 -11.25 6.17 -16.47
N GLN A 85 -10.57 5.36 -17.29
CA GLN A 85 -9.16 5.11 -17.13
C GLN A 85 -8.36 6.40 -17.30
N GLY A 86 -8.67 7.22 -18.32
CA GLY A 86 -8.02 8.51 -18.52
C GLY A 86 -8.19 9.43 -17.31
N TYR A 87 -9.42 9.52 -16.79
CA TYR A 87 -9.75 10.34 -15.64
C TYR A 87 -9.05 9.87 -14.35
N LEU A 88 -9.22 8.60 -13.98
CA LEU A 88 -8.63 8.02 -12.77
C LEU A 88 -7.10 8.04 -12.84
N ARG A 89 -6.52 7.72 -14.00
CA ARG A 89 -5.07 7.73 -14.20
C ARG A 89 -4.52 9.14 -14.02
N ALA A 90 -5.14 10.17 -14.58
CA ALA A 90 -4.65 11.54 -14.47
C ALA A 90 -4.53 11.98 -13.00
N ASP A 91 -5.58 11.76 -12.21
CA ASP A 91 -5.60 12.12 -10.79
C ASP A 91 -4.61 11.28 -9.96
N LEU A 92 -4.63 9.96 -10.11
CA LEU A 92 -3.72 9.08 -9.34
C LEU A 92 -2.24 9.31 -9.70
N MET A 93 -1.93 9.58 -10.97
CA MET A 93 -0.56 9.94 -11.38
C MET A 93 -0.14 11.27 -10.77
N GLN A 94 -1.01 12.28 -10.74
CA GLN A 94 -0.72 13.54 -10.06
C GLN A 94 -0.46 13.32 -8.56
N ARG A 95 -1.31 12.54 -7.89
CA ARG A 95 -1.11 12.17 -6.47
C ARG A 95 0.19 11.42 -6.25
N SER A 96 0.60 10.57 -7.19
CA SER A 96 1.88 9.84 -7.10
C SER A 96 3.06 10.79 -7.05
N VAL A 97 3.06 11.84 -7.87
CA VAL A 97 4.13 12.85 -7.86
C VAL A 97 4.12 13.62 -6.53
N THR A 98 2.95 14.09 -6.09
CA THR A 98 2.83 14.89 -4.85
C THR A 98 3.16 14.09 -3.59
N ASN A 99 2.86 12.78 -3.56
CA ASN A 99 3.01 11.94 -2.37
C ASN A 99 4.20 10.96 -2.46
N GLN A 100 5.08 11.09 -3.47
CA GLN A 100 6.23 10.22 -3.65
C GLN A 100 7.09 10.13 -2.38
N ARG A 101 7.38 11.27 -1.76
CA ARG A 101 8.19 11.32 -0.54
C ARG A 101 7.55 10.53 0.61
N ARG A 102 6.25 10.72 0.84
CA ARG A 102 5.49 10.02 1.90
C ARG A 102 5.47 8.51 1.67
N PHE A 103 5.36 8.09 0.41
CA PHE A 103 5.46 6.68 0.05
C PHE A 103 6.83 6.11 0.40
N ILE A 104 7.92 6.78 0.00
CA ILE A 104 9.29 6.32 0.29
C ILE A 104 9.52 6.27 1.81
N GLU A 105 9.08 7.28 2.57
CA GLU A 105 9.18 7.29 4.03
C GLU A 105 8.46 6.10 4.68
N CYS A 106 7.27 5.75 4.18
CA CYS A 106 6.53 4.58 4.64
C CYS A 106 7.27 3.27 4.33
N VAL A 107 7.84 3.14 3.12
CA VAL A 107 8.63 1.96 2.72
C VAL A 107 9.97 1.89 3.47
N ALA A 108 10.54 3.04 3.84
CA ALA A 108 11.78 3.15 4.61
C ALA A 108 11.59 2.79 6.09
N MET A 109 10.37 2.88 6.61
CA MET A 109 10.06 2.73 8.03
C MET A 109 10.65 1.46 8.68
N PRO A 110 10.58 0.25 8.07
CA PRO A 110 11.18 -0.94 8.67
C PRO A 110 12.70 -0.86 8.80
N TYR A 111 13.38 -0.20 7.86
CA TYR A 111 14.83 -0.01 7.89
C TYR A 111 15.26 1.00 8.94
N ALA A 112 14.41 1.98 9.26
CA ALA A 112 14.69 3.02 10.25
C ALA A 112 14.87 2.48 11.68
N TYR A 113 14.44 1.24 11.94
CA TYR A 113 14.68 0.53 13.21
C TYR A 113 16.06 -0.15 13.31
N LEU A 114 16.82 -0.18 12.22
CA LEU A 114 18.19 -0.71 12.21
C LEU A 114 19.17 0.31 12.77
N SER A 115 20.32 -0.17 13.25
CA SER A 115 21.41 0.71 13.67
C SER A 115 22.04 1.40 12.47
N MET A 116 22.70 2.52 12.74
CA MET A 116 23.33 3.31 11.69
C MET A 116 24.46 2.53 10.97
N GLU A 117 25.14 1.66 11.70
CA GLU A 117 26.13 0.74 11.14
C GLU A 117 25.48 -0.28 10.19
N GLN A 118 24.33 -0.87 10.57
CA GLN A 118 23.60 -1.81 9.73
C GLN A 118 23.10 -1.16 8.44
N LEU A 119 22.50 0.03 8.55
CA LEU A 119 22.03 0.81 7.41
C LEU A 119 23.16 1.15 6.43
N THR A 120 24.33 1.54 6.95
CA THR A 120 25.52 1.78 6.11
C THR A 120 25.96 0.53 5.37
N ARG A 121 26.05 -0.61 6.06
CA ARG A 121 26.41 -1.90 5.43
C ARG A 121 25.40 -2.32 4.35
N ILE A 122 24.10 -2.09 4.58
CA ILE A 122 23.06 -2.39 3.59
C ILE A 122 23.25 -1.49 2.37
N ARG A 123 23.40 -0.17 2.55
CA ARG A 123 23.63 0.77 1.44
C ARG A 123 24.86 0.39 0.62
N ASP A 124 25.97 0.06 1.26
CA ASP A 124 27.21 -0.34 0.60
C ASP A 124 27.03 -1.65 -0.18
N PHE A 125 26.36 -2.63 0.41
CA PHE A 125 26.03 -3.88 -0.27
C PHE A 125 25.13 -3.63 -1.50
N LEU A 126 24.09 -2.81 -1.36
CA LEU A 126 23.15 -2.49 -2.44
C LEU A 126 23.77 -1.72 -3.61
N ARG A 127 24.97 -1.14 -3.42
CA ARG A 127 25.76 -0.52 -4.50
C ARG A 127 26.59 -1.52 -5.31
N THR A 128 26.72 -2.76 -4.86
CA THR A 128 27.39 -3.83 -5.61
C THR A 128 26.45 -4.43 -6.67
N ASP A 129 27.00 -5.04 -7.71
CA ASP A 129 26.21 -5.75 -8.73
C ASP A 129 25.33 -6.86 -8.12
N ALA A 130 25.85 -7.57 -7.12
CA ALA A 130 25.11 -8.62 -6.42
C ALA A 130 23.95 -8.03 -5.61
N GLY A 131 24.18 -6.90 -4.92
CA GLY A 131 23.16 -6.18 -4.18
C GLY A 131 22.05 -5.63 -5.08
N LEU A 132 22.40 -5.01 -6.21
CA LEU A 132 21.42 -4.53 -7.19
C LEU A 132 20.58 -5.67 -7.77
N ARG A 133 21.19 -6.82 -8.08
CA ARG A 133 20.46 -8.02 -8.54
C ARG A 133 19.53 -8.55 -7.46
N LEU A 134 20.02 -8.67 -6.22
CA LEU A 134 19.19 -9.12 -5.10
C LEU A 134 18.01 -8.17 -4.88
N TRP A 135 18.24 -6.87 -4.89
CA TRP A 135 17.19 -5.85 -4.77
C TRP A 135 16.12 -6.03 -5.84
N ASN A 136 16.53 -6.23 -7.09
CA ASN A 136 15.61 -6.45 -8.19
C ASN A 136 14.80 -7.74 -8.05
N ILE A 137 15.40 -8.84 -7.59
CA ILE A 137 14.69 -10.11 -7.34
C ILE A 137 13.73 -9.96 -6.18
N MET A 138 14.20 -9.39 -5.06
CA MET A 138 13.39 -9.14 -3.87
C MET A 138 12.27 -8.16 -4.14
N ARG A 139 12.41 -7.20 -5.05
CA ARG A 139 11.30 -6.34 -5.49
C ARG A 139 10.20 -7.15 -6.18
N VAL A 140 10.57 -8.15 -6.98
CA VAL A 140 9.62 -9.01 -7.71
C VAL A 140 8.98 -10.06 -6.79
N GLN A 141 9.70 -10.53 -5.77
CA GLN A 141 9.23 -11.57 -4.84
C GLN A 141 8.61 -11.02 -3.54
N GLN A 142 9.06 -9.86 -3.06
CA GLN A 142 8.50 -9.08 -1.96
C GLN A 142 7.75 -7.86 -2.50
N SER A 143 6.75 -8.08 -3.34
CA SER A 143 5.59 -7.21 -3.29
C SER A 143 4.49 -8.10 -2.71
N ASP A 144 3.82 -7.71 -1.63
CA ASP A 144 2.77 -6.75 -1.85
C ASP A 144 2.35 -6.01 -0.59
N ALA A 145 2.23 -6.68 0.56
CA ALA A 145 1.44 -6.12 1.66
C ALA A 145 1.91 -4.73 2.15
N LEU A 146 3.20 -4.55 2.49
CA LEU A 146 3.68 -3.26 2.99
C LEU A 146 3.73 -2.19 1.89
N ARG A 147 4.30 -2.52 0.72
CA ARG A 147 4.42 -1.56 -0.39
C ARG A 147 3.04 -1.13 -0.90
N LEU A 148 2.09 -2.06 -1.03
CA LEU A 148 0.71 -1.78 -1.38
C LEU A 148 0.03 -0.93 -0.31
N ASP A 149 0.21 -1.24 0.99
CA ASP A 149 -0.38 -0.43 2.07
C ASP A 149 0.19 1.00 2.05
N CYS A 150 1.51 1.15 1.93
CA CYS A 150 2.16 2.45 1.77
C CYS A 150 1.65 3.20 0.54
N ALA A 151 1.49 2.53 -0.61
CA ALA A 151 0.99 3.14 -1.83
C ALA A 151 -0.48 3.56 -1.69
N ARG A 152 -1.33 2.73 -1.08
CA ARG A 152 -2.74 3.06 -0.77
C ARG A 152 -2.83 4.27 0.14
N ARG A 153 -2.03 4.31 1.22
CA ARG A 153 -1.97 5.46 2.13
C ARG A 153 -1.48 6.72 1.43
N ALA A 154 -0.48 6.60 0.55
CA ALA A 154 0.09 7.73 -0.19
C ALA A 154 -0.88 8.29 -1.25
N LEU A 155 -1.63 7.44 -1.96
CA LEU A 155 -2.66 7.86 -2.90
C LEU A 155 -3.94 8.35 -2.19
N GLY A 156 -4.11 7.98 -0.92
CA GLY A 156 -5.18 8.44 -0.04
C GLY A 156 -6.54 7.84 -0.40
N ASN A 157 -7.61 8.45 0.15
CA ASN A 157 -8.97 8.01 -0.16
C ASN A 157 -9.31 8.28 -1.64
N ILE A 158 -9.83 7.26 -2.32
CA ILE A 158 -10.26 7.27 -3.72
C ILE A 158 -11.78 7.33 -3.88
N ASP A 159 -12.58 7.29 -2.81
CA ASP A 159 -14.05 7.24 -2.90
C ASP A 159 -14.62 8.43 -3.68
N ALA A 160 -14.19 9.65 -3.34
CA ALA A 160 -14.62 10.87 -4.04
C ALA A 160 -14.19 10.87 -5.52
N LEU A 161 -13.02 10.26 -5.81
CA LEU A 161 -12.52 10.12 -7.17
C LEU A 161 -13.39 9.12 -7.96
N MET A 162 -13.78 8.01 -7.34
CA MET A 162 -14.69 7.03 -7.94
C MET A 162 -16.08 7.63 -8.17
N GLU A 163 -16.62 8.38 -7.21
CA GLU A 163 -17.90 9.09 -7.36
C GLU A 163 -17.88 10.08 -8.53
N ALA A 164 -16.80 10.84 -8.68
CA ALA A 164 -16.62 11.72 -9.82
C ALA A 164 -16.46 10.94 -11.14
N GLY A 165 -15.77 9.79 -11.12
CA GLY A 165 -15.66 8.89 -12.26
C GLY A 165 -17.01 8.36 -12.75
N TRP A 166 -17.89 7.95 -11.83
CA TRP A 166 -19.25 7.53 -12.16
C TRP A 166 -20.05 8.63 -12.88
N ARG A 167 -19.96 9.86 -12.35
CA ARG A 167 -20.57 11.04 -12.97
C ARG A 167 -19.99 11.31 -14.36
N ALA A 168 -18.68 11.14 -14.55
CA ALA A 168 -18.01 11.37 -15.83
C ALA A 168 -18.50 10.44 -16.95
N ILE A 169 -18.95 9.22 -16.62
CA ILE A 169 -19.54 8.29 -17.59
C ILE A 169 -21.07 8.29 -17.62
N GLY A 170 -21.71 9.13 -16.81
CA GLY A 170 -23.18 9.25 -16.75
C GLY A 170 -23.86 8.00 -16.18
N VAL A 171 -23.19 7.27 -15.29
CA VAL A 171 -23.72 6.06 -14.63
C VAL A 171 -23.93 6.34 -13.15
N THR A 172 -25.05 5.85 -12.60
CA THR A 172 -25.31 5.93 -11.15
C THR A 172 -24.37 4.99 -10.39
N PRO A 173 -23.66 5.47 -9.35
CA PRO A 173 -22.86 4.60 -8.50
C PRO A 173 -23.70 3.44 -7.93
N PRO A 174 -23.17 2.21 -7.86
CA PRO A 174 -23.86 1.12 -7.18
C PRO A 174 -24.03 1.46 -5.69
N VAL A 175 -25.17 1.11 -5.11
CA VAL A 175 -25.38 1.21 -3.65
C VAL A 175 -24.53 0.11 -3.00
N VAL A 176 -23.41 0.49 -2.38
CA VAL A 176 -22.60 -0.44 -1.60
C VAL A 176 -23.31 -0.66 -0.26
N PRO A 177 -23.70 -1.90 0.12
CA PRO A 177 -24.19 -2.17 1.46
C PRO A 177 -23.09 -1.84 2.46
N GLN A 178 -23.35 -0.91 3.38
CA GLN A 178 -22.44 -0.72 4.51
C GLN A 178 -22.48 -2.02 5.33
N ALA A 179 -21.30 -2.61 5.59
CA ALA A 179 -21.22 -3.75 6.50
C ALA A 179 -21.88 -3.34 7.84
N PRO A 180 -22.76 -4.18 8.41
CA PRO A 180 -23.41 -3.83 9.66
C PRO A 180 -22.35 -3.51 10.72
N LEU A 181 -22.47 -2.35 11.34
CA LEU A 181 -21.70 -2.01 12.54
C LEU A 181 -21.99 -3.11 13.56
N VAL A 182 -21.04 -3.99 13.80
CA VAL A 182 -21.12 -4.96 14.89
C VAL A 182 -21.09 -4.14 16.19
N PRO A 183 -22.13 -4.24 17.04
CA PRO A 183 -22.18 -3.51 18.31
C PRO A 183 -21.10 -3.97 19.29
#